data_AF-A0A3S0XDZ5-F1
#
_entry.id   AF-A0A3S0XDZ5-F1
#
_cell.length_a   1.000
_cell.length_b   1.000
_cell.length_c   1.000
_cell.angle_alpha   90.00
_cell.angle_beta   90.00
_cell.angle_gamma   90.00
#
_symmetry.space_group_name_H-M   'P 1'
#
loop_
_entity.id
_entity.type
_entity.pdbx_description
1 polymer ?
#
loop_
_entity_poly.entity_id
_entity_poly.type
_entity_poly.pdbx_seq_one_letter_code
_entity_poly.pdbx_strand_id
1 'polypeptide(L)'
;MTRSEDLLYSLATVIIRYHDKQSGVKILINESDESLVRKKSRILAKRIINDSKTDFKERFDSLITECPKHHPDRRQFLSFILNELSSLKLIIDHQNSFSPSQLEEYKQQIIEMLKGFKGLLSTSKGTTSIITQHKTATRPGGKTSLEGLIDTSYLNSGQLCNSGIFLKEELMDRYNLDLDSTDMELNEFAQQLCQEHQNTLLVTELTAPKEAHSVLSDTEHHEIKVQLEESKEIEKKLKSTISKQQLALYLLFHQYSMLKSSESHLKKTIQRHEETIEYLTQKVDDLKILSSNDTSSPVTPGFGFFGLNL
;
A
#
# COMPACT_ATOMS: atom_id res chain seq x y z
N MET A 1 3.72 -15.69 3.95
CA MET A 1 4.32 -16.77 3.15
C MET A 1 4.22 -16.31 1.71
N THR A 2 5.35 -16.12 1.03
CA THR A 2 5.36 -15.60 -0.35
C THR A 2 5.03 -16.70 -1.36
N ARG A 3 4.61 -16.34 -2.57
CA ARG A 3 4.44 -17.29 -3.68
C ARG A 3 5.75 -18.00 -4.05
N SER A 4 6.91 -17.38 -3.81
CA SER A 4 8.22 -18.02 -3.99
C SER A 4 8.47 -19.15 -2.99
N GLU A 5 8.15 -18.95 -1.71
CA GLU A 5 8.18 -20.03 -0.71
C GLU A 5 7.19 -21.14 -1.08
N ASP A 6 6.01 -20.75 -1.57
CA ASP A 6 4.99 -21.68 -2.04
C ASP A 6 5.51 -22.58 -3.18
N LEU A 7 6.29 -22.01 -4.11
CA LEU A 7 6.93 -22.70 -5.23
C LEU A 7 7.96 -23.71 -4.75
N LEU A 8 8.79 -23.33 -3.79
CA LEU A 8 9.76 -24.21 -3.14
C LEU A 8 9.07 -25.44 -2.51
N TYR A 9 7.99 -25.22 -1.77
CA TYR A 9 7.24 -26.32 -1.16
C TYR A 9 6.55 -27.21 -2.21
N SER A 10 6.13 -26.64 -3.34
CA SER A 10 5.54 -27.40 -4.44
C SER A 10 6.56 -28.36 -5.06
N LEU A 11 7.79 -27.92 -5.32
CA LEU A 11 8.87 -28.79 -5.81
C LEU A 11 9.19 -29.93 -4.83
N ALA A 12 9.31 -29.64 -3.53
CA ALA A 12 9.52 -30.66 -2.50
C ALA A 12 8.37 -31.69 -2.46
N THR A 13 7.14 -31.22 -2.63
CA THR A 13 5.94 -32.07 -2.60
C THR A 13 5.97 -33.09 -3.75
N VAL A 14 6.48 -32.72 -4.93
CA VAL A 14 6.65 -33.66 -6.06
C VAL A 14 7.56 -34.83 -5.68
N ILE A 15 8.69 -34.57 -5.02
CA ILE A 15 9.62 -35.63 -4.59
C ILE A 15 8.94 -36.59 -3.62
N ILE A 16 8.23 -36.07 -2.62
CA ILE A 16 7.52 -36.86 -1.60
C ILE A 16 6.43 -37.73 -2.23
N ARG A 17 5.56 -37.13 -3.05
CA ARG A 17 4.45 -37.85 -3.70
C ARG A 17 4.98 -38.92 -4.65
N TYR A 18 6.07 -38.64 -5.35
CA TYR A 18 6.70 -39.62 -6.21
C TYR A 18 7.25 -40.81 -5.42
N HIS A 19 7.97 -40.53 -4.32
CA HIS A 19 8.49 -41.56 -3.42
C HIS A 19 7.36 -42.48 -2.92
N ASP A 20 6.30 -41.92 -2.33
CA ASP A 20 5.22 -42.70 -1.71
C ASP A 20 4.41 -43.57 -2.69
N LYS A 21 4.51 -43.30 -4.00
CA LYS A 21 3.87 -44.10 -5.05
C LYS A 21 4.78 -45.17 -5.64
N GLN A 22 6.04 -45.27 -5.19
CA GLN A 22 6.94 -46.35 -5.59
C GLN A 22 6.62 -47.64 -4.84
N SER A 23 6.79 -48.79 -5.50
CA SER A 23 6.69 -50.10 -4.85
C SER A 23 7.93 -50.38 -4.00
N GLY A 24 7.76 -50.97 -2.82
CA GLY A 24 8.88 -51.41 -1.98
C GLY A 24 9.58 -50.32 -1.16
N VAL A 25 9.06 -49.09 -1.15
CA VAL A 25 9.52 -48.03 -0.22
C VAL A 25 8.63 -47.95 1.02
N LYS A 26 9.15 -47.36 2.10
CA LYS A 26 8.34 -47.08 3.30
C LYS A 26 7.53 -45.81 3.05
N ILE A 27 6.24 -45.99 2.75
CA ILE A 27 5.29 -44.88 2.54
C ILE A 27 5.33 -43.91 3.73
N LEU A 28 5.55 -42.63 3.44
CA LEU A 28 5.61 -41.57 4.43
C LEU A 28 4.20 -41.12 4.85
N ILE A 29 3.26 -41.11 3.90
CA ILE A 29 1.87 -40.69 4.11
C ILE A 29 0.94 -41.83 3.76
N ASN A 30 0.48 -42.53 4.79
CA ASN A 30 -0.51 -43.59 4.67
C ASN A 30 -1.92 -42.99 4.73
N GLU A 31 -2.41 -42.50 3.60
CA GLU A 31 -3.78 -42.01 3.42
C GLU A 31 -4.35 -42.53 2.11
N SER A 32 -5.64 -42.86 2.11
CA SER A 32 -6.36 -43.35 0.93
C SER A 32 -7.02 -42.23 0.11
N ASP A 33 -7.36 -41.09 0.72
CA ASP A 33 -7.91 -39.93 0.01
C ASP A 33 -6.78 -39.08 -0.58
N GLU A 34 -6.77 -38.93 -1.91
CA GLU A 34 -5.75 -38.18 -2.65
C GLU A 34 -5.71 -36.69 -2.22
N SER A 35 -6.83 -36.09 -1.83
CA SER A 35 -6.86 -34.72 -1.31
C SER A 35 -6.08 -34.61 0.00
N LEU A 36 -6.27 -35.57 0.90
CA LEU A 36 -5.52 -35.65 2.16
C LEU A 36 -4.05 -35.98 1.93
N VAL A 37 -3.73 -36.85 0.97
CA VAL A 37 -2.34 -37.16 0.57
C VAL A 37 -1.63 -35.88 0.11
N ARG A 38 -2.26 -35.08 -0.75
CA ARG A 38 -1.68 -33.81 -1.24
C ARG A 38 -1.45 -32.83 -0.09
N LYS A 39 -2.44 -32.66 0.78
CA LYS A 39 -2.32 -31.78 1.95
C LYS A 39 -1.21 -32.23 2.91
N LYS A 40 -1.15 -33.51 3.25
CA LYS A 40 -0.12 -34.06 4.16
C LYS A 40 1.27 -34.06 3.53
N SER A 41 1.38 -34.33 2.23
CA SER A 41 2.64 -34.24 1.48
C SER A 41 3.22 -32.85 1.55
N ARG A 42 2.37 -31.83 1.37
CA ARG A 42 2.78 -30.44 1.49
C ARG A 42 3.19 -30.05 2.91
N ILE A 43 2.48 -30.52 3.93
CA ILE A 43 2.86 -30.30 5.34
C ILE A 43 4.22 -30.92 5.63
N LEU A 44 4.47 -32.13 5.13
CA LEU A 44 5.75 -32.81 5.27
C LEU A 44 6.87 -32.08 4.52
N ALA A 45 6.62 -31.61 3.29
CA ALA A 45 7.55 -30.78 2.52
C ALA A 45 7.99 -29.53 3.29
N LYS A 46 7.01 -28.79 3.85
CA LYS A 46 7.29 -27.62 4.70
C LYS A 46 8.13 -27.97 5.92
N ARG A 47 7.82 -29.09 6.57
CA ARG A 47 8.57 -29.56 7.74
C ARG A 47 10.02 -29.88 7.39
N ILE A 48 10.26 -30.61 6.30
CA ILE A 48 11.61 -31.01 5.87
C ILE A 48 12.44 -29.77 5.48
N ILE A 49 11.87 -28.83 4.72
CA ILE A 49 12.59 -27.62 4.27
C ILE A 49 12.95 -26.68 5.43
N ASN A 50 12.07 -26.59 6.45
CA ASN A 50 12.26 -25.68 7.58
C ASN A 50 12.91 -26.37 8.80
N ASP A 51 13.36 -27.62 8.68
CA ASP A 51 14.03 -28.32 9.77
C ASP A 51 15.43 -27.73 10.00
N SER A 52 15.73 -27.36 11.25
CA SER A 52 17.04 -26.83 11.64
C SER A 52 18.06 -27.91 11.98
N LYS A 53 17.62 -29.17 12.16
CA LYS A 53 18.47 -30.27 12.63
C LYS A 53 19.07 -31.12 11.52
N THR A 54 18.44 -31.17 10.36
CA THR A 54 18.85 -32.03 9.25
C THR A 54 18.81 -31.22 7.97
N ASP A 55 19.87 -31.31 7.15
CA ASP A 55 19.88 -30.68 5.84
C ASP A 55 18.75 -31.28 4.98
N PHE A 56 17.83 -30.42 4.52
CA PHE A 56 16.72 -30.83 3.67
C PHE A 56 17.23 -31.58 2.44
N LYS A 57 18.41 -31.22 1.93
CA LYS A 57 18.99 -31.82 0.74
C LYS A 57 19.38 -33.27 0.99
N GLU A 58 20.05 -33.57 2.09
CA GLU A 58 20.37 -34.94 2.50
C GLU A 58 19.10 -35.76 2.69
N ARG A 59 18.07 -35.15 3.30
CA ARG A 59 16.79 -35.83 3.53
C ARG A 59 16.10 -36.21 2.21
N PHE A 60 16.02 -35.29 1.25
CA PHE A 60 15.42 -35.59 -0.06
C PHE A 60 16.29 -36.52 -0.89
N ASP A 61 17.61 -36.43 -0.81
CA ASP A 61 18.51 -37.36 -1.50
C ASP A 61 18.30 -38.79 -0.99
N SER A 62 18.15 -38.99 0.33
CA SER A 62 17.78 -40.28 0.93
C SER A 62 16.50 -40.84 0.30
N LEU A 63 15.42 -40.04 0.23
CA LEU A 63 14.15 -40.46 -0.37
C LEU A 63 14.31 -40.83 -1.86
N ILE A 64 15.11 -40.06 -2.60
CA ILE A 64 15.42 -40.34 -4.01
C ILE A 64 16.21 -41.64 -4.14
N THR A 65 17.13 -41.94 -3.21
CA THR A 65 17.94 -43.17 -3.23
C THR A 65 17.17 -44.41 -2.81
N GLU A 66 16.14 -44.26 -1.96
CA GLU A 66 15.23 -45.33 -1.54
C GLU A 66 14.33 -45.80 -2.68
N CYS A 67 14.10 -44.95 -3.70
CA CYS A 67 13.33 -45.32 -4.87
C CYS A 67 13.97 -46.53 -5.60
N PRO A 68 13.19 -47.57 -5.96
CA PRO A 68 13.72 -48.84 -6.44
C PRO A 68 14.60 -48.72 -7.70
N LYS A 69 15.55 -49.66 -7.84
CA LYS A 69 16.45 -49.76 -9.00
C LYS A 69 15.77 -49.92 -10.36
N HIS A 70 14.47 -50.24 -10.40
CA HIS A 70 13.72 -50.47 -11.64
C HIS A 70 13.33 -49.19 -12.40
N HIS A 71 13.56 -48.01 -11.82
CA HIS A 71 13.29 -46.72 -12.48
C HIS A 71 14.50 -45.75 -12.41
N PRO A 72 15.66 -46.13 -12.97
CA PRO A 72 16.89 -45.33 -12.87
C PRO A 72 16.74 -43.93 -13.51
N ASP A 73 15.97 -43.83 -14.59
CA ASP A 73 15.73 -42.58 -15.33
C ASP A 73 14.96 -41.55 -14.46
N ARG A 74 14.16 -42.04 -13.52
CA ARG A 74 13.38 -41.20 -12.60
C ARG A 74 14.25 -40.61 -11.51
N ARG A 75 15.36 -41.26 -11.17
CA ARG A 75 16.37 -40.71 -10.27
C ARG A 75 16.99 -39.43 -10.83
N GLN A 76 17.21 -39.37 -12.15
CA GLN A 76 17.76 -38.18 -12.81
C GLN A 76 16.76 -37.02 -12.72
N PHE A 77 15.49 -37.27 -13.02
CA PHE A 77 14.41 -36.28 -12.90
C PHE A 77 14.26 -35.74 -11.48
N LEU A 78 14.20 -36.59 -10.47
CA LEU A 78 14.08 -36.14 -9.08
C LEU A 78 15.34 -35.41 -8.59
N SER A 79 16.53 -35.85 -9.03
CA SER A 79 17.79 -35.17 -8.74
C SER A 79 17.84 -33.77 -9.35
N PHE A 80 17.24 -33.60 -10.53
CA PHE A 80 17.06 -32.29 -11.15
C PHE A 80 16.13 -31.42 -10.31
N ILE A 81 14.96 -31.91 -9.91
CA ILE A 81 14.04 -31.17 -9.02
C ILE A 81 14.75 -30.78 -7.72
N LEU A 82 15.52 -31.68 -7.11
CA LEU A 82 16.27 -31.38 -5.89
C LEU A 82 17.33 -30.29 -6.11
N ASN A 83 17.98 -30.27 -7.27
CA ASN A 83 18.91 -29.20 -7.63
C ASN A 83 18.21 -27.84 -7.76
N GLU A 84 17.08 -27.80 -8.48
CA GLU A 84 16.29 -26.59 -8.65
C GLU A 84 15.74 -26.09 -7.31
N LEU A 85 15.27 -27.00 -6.47
CA LEU A 85 14.85 -26.71 -5.10
C LEU A 85 15.99 -26.10 -4.28
N SER A 86 17.18 -26.68 -4.37
CA SER A 86 18.36 -26.16 -3.65
C SER A 86 18.78 -24.79 -4.14
N SER A 87 18.72 -24.55 -5.46
CA SER A 87 19.02 -23.23 -6.05
C SER A 87 18.00 -22.18 -5.61
N LEU A 88 16.71 -22.52 -5.67
CA LEU A 88 15.62 -21.63 -5.26
C LEU A 88 15.66 -21.32 -3.76
N LYS A 89 16.01 -22.30 -2.91
CA LYS A 89 16.17 -22.10 -1.47
C LYS A 89 17.24 -21.06 -1.14
N LEU A 90 18.37 -21.07 -1.86
CA LEU A 90 19.42 -20.05 -1.68
C LEU A 90 18.92 -18.64 -1.99
N ILE A 91 18.05 -18.50 -2.99
CA ILE A 91 17.45 -17.20 -3.35
C ILE A 91 16.43 -16.77 -2.30
N ILE A 92 15.55 -17.69 -1.87
CA ILE A 92 14.49 -17.39 -0.90
C ILE A 92 15.06 -17.06 0.48
N ASP A 93 16.15 -17.71 0.87
CA ASP A 93 16.84 -17.43 2.14
C ASP A 93 17.65 -16.14 2.10
N HIS A 94 17.70 -15.45 0.96
CA HIS A 94 18.33 -14.14 0.87
C HIS A 94 17.56 -13.14 1.73
N GLN A 95 18.26 -12.47 2.65
CA GLN A 95 17.64 -11.58 3.63
C GLN A 95 17.50 -10.14 3.13
N ASN A 96 18.27 -9.77 2.11
CA ASN A 96 18.33 -8.40 1.59
C ASN A 96 17.67 -8.31 0.22
N SER A 97 17.19 -7.12 -0.11
CA SER A 97 16.62 -6.81 -1.40
C SER A 97 17.65 -6.99 -2.52
N PHE A 98 17.19 -7.53 -3.65
CA PHE A 98 18.01 -7.80 -4.80
C PHE A 98 18.37 -6.50 -5.53
N SER A 99 19.58 -6.43 -6.07
CA SER A 99 19.92 -5.42 -7.08
C SER A 99 19.12 -5.66 -8.37
N PRO A 100 18.99 -4.65 -9.26
CA PRO A 100 18.27 -4.82 -10.52
C PRO A 100 18.80 -6.00 -11.36
N SER A 101 20.13 -6.20 -11.41
CA SER A 101 20.72 -7.30 -12.17
C SER A 101 20.42 -8.67 -11.54
N GLN A 102 20.50 -8.77 -10.21
CA GLN A 102 20.18 -10.01 -9.49
C GLN A 102 18.70 -10.38 -9.62
N LEU A 103 17.82 -9.38 -9.61
CA LEU A 103 16.39 -9.59 -9.79
C LEU A 103 16.06 -10.10 -11.21
N GLU A 104 16.73 -9.59 -12.24
CA GLU A 104 16.59 -10.11 -13.60
C GLU A 104 17.14 -11.54 -13.74
N GLU A 105 18.27 -11.85 -13.11
CA GLU A 105 18.80 -13.23 -13.06
C GLU A 105 17.80 -14.18 -12.38
N TYR A 106 17.19 -13.75 -11.26
CA TYR A 106 16.17 -14.52 -10.57
C TYR A 106 14.94 -14.77 -11.44
N LYS A 107 14.42 -13.74 -12.12
CA LYS A 107 13.29 -13.87 -13.06
C LYS A 107 13.62 -14.85 -14.17
N GLN A 108 14.79 -14.70 -14.79
CA GLN A 108 15.23 -15.57 -15.87
C GLN A 108 15.34 -17.03 -15.42
N GLN A 109 15.86 -17.27 -14.22
CA GLN A 109 15.94 -18.61 -13.63
C GLN A 109 14.55 -19.25 -13.46
N ILE A 110 13.56 -18.50 -12.97
CA ILE A 110 12.17 -19.00 -12.85
C ILE A 110 11.58 -19.31 -14.23
N ILE A 111 11.77 -18.44 -15.21
CA ILE A 111 11.28 -18.63 -16.59
C ILE A 111 11.87 -19.91 -17.20
N GLU A 112 13.19 -20.08 -17.10
CA GLU A 112 13.88 -21.26 -17.66
C GLU A 112 13.44 -22.56 -16.99
N MET A 113 13.25 -22.53 -15.67
CA MET A 113 12.73 -23.66 -14.92
C MET A 113 11.31 -24.05 -15.38
N LEU A 114 10.40 -23.07 -15.53
CA LEU A 114 9.03 -23.32 -15.98
C LEU A 114 8.98 -23.82 -17.43
N LYS A 115 9.78 -23.23 -18.33
CA LYS A 115 9.93 -23.71 -19.71
C LYS A 115 10.48 -25.14 -19.75
N GLY A 116 11.44 -25.46 -18.88
CA GLY A 116 11.96 -26.81 -18.72
C GLY A 116 10.87 -27.81 -18.31
N PHE A 117 10.07 -27.48 -17.29
CA PHE A 117 8.97 -28.33 -16.85
C PHE A 117 7.88 -28.50 -17.92
N LYS A 118 7.48 -27.43 -18.60
CA LYS A 118 6.55 -27.49 -19.73
C LYS A 118 7.11 -28.40 -20.83
N GLY A 119 8.38 -28.23 -21.20
CA GLY A 119 9.07 -29.08 -22.17
C GLY A 119 9.03 -30.56 -21.80
N LEU A 120 9.27 -30.89 -20.53
CA LEU A 120 9.22 -32.28 -20.03
C LEU A 120 7.80 -32.87 -20.08
N LEU A 121 6.79 -32.08 -19.72
CA LEU A 121 5.38 -32.49 -19.72
C LEU A 121 4.83 -32.66 -21.15
N SER A 122 5.40 -31.98 -22.14
CA SER A 122 5.05 -32.13 -23.56
C SER A 122 5.89 -33.16 -24.32
N THR A 123 6.85 -33.81 -23.66
CA THR A 123 7.76 -34.77 -24.29
C THR A 123 7.42 -36.22 -23.91
N SER A 124 7.50 -37.11 -24.88
CA SER A 124 7.28 -38.56 -24.70
C SER A 124 8.44 -39.27 -24.00
N LYS A 125 8.12 -40.31 -23.23
CA LYS A 125 9.10 -41.25 -22.71
C LYS A 125 9.83 -41.94 -23.85
N GLY A 126 11.13 -42.16 -23.69
CA GLY A 126 12.05 -42.59 -24.75
C GLY A 126 12.61 -41.45 -25.60
N THR A 127 12.08 -40.22 -25.48
CA THR A 127 12.71 -39.01 -26.04
C THR A 127 13.14 -38.07 -24.92
N THR A 128 14.12 -37.21 -25.23
CA THR A 128 14.73 -36.33 -24.23
C THR A 128 14.46 -34.86 -24.55
N SER A 129 14.17 -34.09 -23.50
CA SER A 129 14.07 -32.64 -23.55
C SER A 129 15.33 -32.01 -22.96
N ILE A 130 15.84 -30.97 -23.62
CA ILE A 130 17.00 -30.20 -23.14
C ILE A 130 16.47 -29.13 -22.20
N ILE A 131 16.94 -29.15 -20.96
CA ILE A 131 16.53 -28.20 -19.92
C ILE A 131 17.76 -27.51 -19.32
N THR A 132 17.58 -26.28 -18.84
CA THR A 132 18.60 -25.62 -18.03
C THR A 132 18.53 -26.11 -16.60
N GLN A 133 19.67 -26.54 -16.06
CA GLN A 133 19.87 -26.80 -14.65
C GLN A 133 20.66 -25.65 -14.04
N HIS A 134 20.14 -25.05 -12.98
CA HIS A 134 20.76 -23.88 -12.36
C HIS A 134 21.94 -24.27 -11.46
N LYS A 135 22.92 -23.36 -11.38
CA LYS A 135 24.11 -23.57 -10.56
C LYS A 135 23.73 -23.62 -9.08
N THR A 136 24.32 -24.56 -8.35
CA THR A 136 24.27 -24.65 -6.89
C THR A 136 25.68 -24.71 -6.33
N ALA A 137 25.83 -24.63 -5.00
CA ALA A 137 27.14 -24.80 -4.35
C ALA A 137 27.83 -26.14 -4.70
N THR A 138 27.04 -27.17 -5.02
CA THR A 138 27.53 -28.54 -5.22
C THR A 138 27.49 -29.04 -6.66
N ARG A 139 26.77 -28.34 -7.56
CA ARG A 139 26.64 -28.78 -8.96
C ARG A 139 26.85 -27.59 -9.91
N PRO A 140 27.70 -27.76 -10.94
CA PRO A 140 27.79 -26.77 -11.99
C PRO A 140 26.43 -26.66 -12.69
N GLY A 141 26.00 -25.42 -12.97
CA GLY A 141 24.84 -25.20 -13.83
C GLY A 141 25.15 -25.58 -15.28
N GLY A 142 24.13 -25.70 -16.11
CA GLY A 142 24.30 -25.99 -17.53
C GLY A 142 23.07 -26.62 -18.17
N LYS A 143 23.20 -27.07 -19.41
CA LYS A 143 22.15 -27.81 -20.11
C LYS A 143 22.24 -29.28 -19.73
N THR A 144 21.11 -29.86 -19.35
CA THR A 144 20.96 -31.30 -19.11
C THR A 144 19.84 -31.86 -19.97
N SER A 145 19.91 -33.16 -20.25
CA SER A 145 18.93 -33.87 -21.07
C SER A 145 18.15 -34.81 -20.17
N LEU A 146 16.84 -34.61 -20.06
CA LEU A 146 15.97 -35.47 -19.27
C LEU A 146 14.91 -36.12 -20.15
N GLU A 147 14.51 -37.34 -19.78
CA GLU A 147 13.45 -38.06 -20.46
C GLU A 147 12.09 -37.36 -20.28
N GLY A 148 11.25 -37.43 -21.31
CA GLY A 148 9.88 -36.97 -21.27
C GLY A 148 9.00 -37.64 -20.20
N LEU A 149 7.86 -37.01 -19.94
CA LEU A 149 6.90 -37.43 -18.91
C LEU A 149 5.60 -38.03 -19.47
N ILE A 150 5.41 -38.04 -20.80
CA ILE A 150 4.27 -38.70 -21.45
C ILE A 150 4.57 -40.19 -21.66
N ASP A 151 3.75 -41.07 -21.11
CA ASP A 151 3.88 -42.51 -21.29
C ASP A 151 3.68 -42.92 -22.75
N THR A 152 4.61 -43.73 -23.26
CA THR A 152 4.57 -44.34 -24.59
C THR A 152 4.22 -45.82 -24.55
N SER A 153 3.88 -46.35 -23.37
CA SER A 153 3.44 -47.73 -23.21
C SER A 153 2.10 -47.95 -23.93
N TYR A 154 1.91 -49.14 -24.51
CA TYR A 154 0.72 -49.47 -25.30
C TYR A 154 -0.61 -49.20 -24.56
N LEU A 155 -0.66 -49.43 -23.25
CA LEU A 155 -1.86 -49.27 -22.43
C LEU A 155 -2.17 -47.83 -22.02
N ASN A 156 -1.13 -46.98 -21.88
CA ASN A 156 -1.26 -45.60 -21.36
C ASN A 156 -0.72 -44.56 -22.35
N SER A 157 -0.72 -44.90 -23.65
CA SER A 157 -0.11 -44.07 -24.69
C SER A 157 -0.75 -42.67 -24.71
N GLY A 158 0.08 -41.65 -24.57
CA GLY A 158 -0.35 -40.25 -24.57
C GLY A 158 -0.79 -39.69 -23.21
N GLN A 159 -0.77 -40.50 -22.13
CA GLN A 159 -1.06 -40.02 -20.78
C GLN A 159 0.22 -39.62 -20.04
N LEU A 160 0.12 -38.72 -19.06
CA LEU A 160 1.24 -38.40 -18.18
C LEU A 160 1.52 -39.55 -17.22
N CYS A 161 2.80 -39.89 -17.06
CA CYS A 161 3.21 -40.80 -16.00
C CYS A 161 3.06 -40.17 -14.61
N ASN A 162 3.19 -40.96 -13.55
CA ASN A 162 3.10 -40.48 -12.16
C ASN A 162 3.94 -39.21 -11.90
N SER A 163 5.19 -39.16 -12.38
CA SER A 163 6.04 -37.96 -12.25
C SER A 163 5.44 -36.74 -12.94
N GLY A 164 4.88 -36.93 -14.14
CA GLY A 164 4.21 -35.87 -14.90
C GLY A 164 2.93 -35.40 -14.24
N ILE A 165 2.12 -36.33 -13.73
CA ILE A 165 0.89 -36.02 -12.97
C ILE A 165 1.26 -35.17 -11.74
N PHE A 166 2.22 -35.60 -10.92
CA PHE A 166 2.58 -34.85 -9.70
C PHE A 166 3.20 -33.49 -10.02
N LEU A 167 4.04 -33.40 -11.06
CA LEU A 167 4.60 -32.13 -11.50
C LEU A 167 3.51 -31.17 -11.98
N LYS A 168 2.60 -31.64 -12.85
CA LYS A 168 1.48 -30.84 -13.35
C LYS A 168 0.59 -30.37 -12.19
N GLU A 169 0.18 -31.29 -11.33
CA GLU A 169 -0.74 -31.03 -10.23
C GLU A 169 -0.17 -30.09 -9.15
N GLU A 170 1.09 -30.31 -8.73
CA GLU A 170 1.68 -29.54 -7.63
C GLU A 170 2.28 -28.20 -8.09
N LEU A 171 2.61 -28.07 -9.37
CA LEU A 171 3.27 -26.90 -9.94
C LEU A 171 2.35 -26.15 -10.91
N MET A 172 2.04 -26.74 -12.07
CA MET A 172 1.31 -26.05 -13.15
C MET A 172 -0.10 -25.65 -12.69
N ASP A 173 -0.90 -26.63 -12.27
CA ASP A 173 -2.29 -26.42 -11.84
C ASP A 173 -2.37 -25.48 -10.61
N ARG A 174 -1.39 -25.56 -9.69
CA ARG A 174 -1.36 -24.70 -8.51
C ARG A 174 -1.15 -23.22 -8.85
N TYR A 175 -0.42 -22.94 -9.92
CA TYR A 175 -0.15 -21.58 -10.38
C TYR A 175 -1.06 -21.13 -11.54
N ASN A 176 -2.08 -21.93 -11.86
CA ASN A 176 -2.97 -21.71 -13.01
C ASN A 176 -2.19 -21.56 -14.33
N LEU A 177 -1.12 -22.35 -14.48
CA LEU A 177 -0.37 -22.48 -15.71
C LEU A 177 -0.81 -23.74 -16.44
N ASP A 178 -0.83 -23.70 -17.77
CA ASP A 178 -1.15 -24.85 -18.61
C ASP A 178 0.00 -25.17 -19.58
N LEU A 179 -0.06 -26.35 -20.19
CA LEU A 179 0.83 -26.75 -21.26
C LEU A 179 0.77 -25.81 -22.46
N ASP A 180 -0.37 -25.14 -22.68
CA ASP A 180 -0.56 -24.17 -23.75
C ASP A 180 -0.16 -22.75 -23.36
N SER A 181 0.26 -22.51 -22.09
CA SER A 181 0.61 -21.17 -21.62
C SER A 181 1.70 -20.51 -22.45
N THR A 182 1.46 -19.28 -22.89
CA THR A 182 2.37 -18.57 -23.78
C THR A 182 3.64 -18.15 -23.05
N ASP A 183 4.72 -17.88 -23.80
CA ASP A 183 5.95 -17.30 -23.23
C ASP A 183 5.68 -16.00 -22.48
N MET A 184 4.68 -15.22 -22.92
CA MET A 184 4.27 -13.99 -22.25
C MET A 184 3.66 -14.26 -20.88
N GLU A 185 2.77 -15.26 -20.77
CA GLU A 185 2.16 -15.66 -19.49
C GLU A 185 3.22 -16.19 -18.51
N LEU A 186 4.18 -16.98 -18.99
CA LEU A 186 5.28 -17.47 -18.15
C LEU A 186 6.16 -16.32 -17.64
N ASN A 187 6.45 -15.34 -18.50
CA ASN A 187 7.22 -14.15 -18.12
C ASN A 187 6.47 -13.30 -17.10
N GLU A 188 5.17 -13.08 -17.30
CA GLU A 188 4.34 -12.32 -16.36
C GLU A 188 4.26 -13.02 -15.00
N PHE A 189 4.04 -14.33 -14.98
CA PHE A 189 4.04 -15.11 -13.75
C PHE A 189 5.38 -15.00 -13.01
N ALA A 190 6.50 -15.18 -13.70
CA ALA A 190 7.83 -15.07 -13.11
C ALA A 190 8.09 -13.66 -12.57
N GLN A 191 7.72 -12.63 -13.33
CA GLN A 191 7.83 -11.24 -12.89
C GLN A 191 7.01 -10.98 -11.62
N GLN A 192 5.75 -11.40 -11.57
CA GLN A 192 4.91 -11.23 -10.40
C GLN A 192 5.49 -11.96 -9.18
N LEU A 193 5.93 -13.20 -9.35
CA LEU A 193 6.50 -14.02 -8.27
C LEU A 193 7.79 -13.40 -7.71
N CYS A 194 8.71 -12.98 -8.58
CA CYS A 194 9.97 -12.36 -8.17
C CYS A 194 9.73 -10.98 -7.53
N GLN A 195 8.80 -10.18 -8.06
CA GLN A 195 8.49 -8.86 -7.52
C GLN A 195 7.82 -8.94 -6.14
N GLU A 196 6.93 -9.91 -5.92
CA GLU A 196 6.33 -10.15 -4.60
C GLU A 196 7.41 -10.46 -3.55
N HIS A 197 8.38 -11.31 -3.90
CA HIS A 197 9.49 -11.63 -3.01
C HIS A 197 10.39 -10.41 -2.77
N GLN A 198 10.77 -9.67 -3.81
CA GLN A 198 11.54 -8.42 -3.70
C GLN A 198 10.85 -7.41 -2.79
N ASN A 199 9.54 -7.22 -2.96
CA ASN A 199 8.76 -6.29 -2.14
C ASN A 199 8.72 -6.75 -0.68
N THR A 200 8.63 -8.06 -0.43
CA THR A 200 8.66 -8.62 0.93
C THR A 200 10.00 -8.31 1.63
N LEU A 201 11.11 -8.43 0.91
CA LEU A 201 12.44 -8.10 1.43
C LEU A 201 12.57 -6.59 1.69
N LEU A 202 12.18 -5.74 0.74
CA LEU A 202 12.20 -4.29 0.89
C LEU A 202 11.34 -3.81 2.07
N VAL A 203 10.14 -4.37 2.25
CA VAL A 203 9.29 -4.05 3.41
C VAL A 203 9.98 -4.46 4.70
N THR A 204 10.63 -5.62 4.75
CA THR A 204 11.36 -6.08 5.93
C THR A 204 12.56 -5.15 6.24
N GLU A 205 13.31 -4.72 5.23
CA GLU A 205 14.42 -3.76 5.40
C GLU A 205 13.94 -2.37 5.87
N LEU A 206 12.81 -1.90 5.35
CA LEU A 206 12.22 -0.61 5.72
C LEU A 206 11.57 -0.62 7.11
N THR A 207 11.04 -1.78 7.54
CA THR A 207 10.37 -1.96 8.84
C THR A 207 11.30 -2.49 9.93
N ALA A 208 12.47 -3.03 9.58
CA ALA A 208 13.50 -3.39 10.54
C ALA A 208 13.85 -2.13 11.35
N PRO A 209 13.82 -2.20 12.69
CA PRO A 209 14.25 -1.09 13.51
C PRO A 209 15.73 -0.84 13.20
N LYS A 210 16.01 0.19 12.39
CA LYS A 210 17.37 0.69 12.19
C LYS A 210 17.85 1.16 13.56
N GLU A 211 18.62 0.32 14.26
CA GLU A 211 19.30 0.69 15.52
C GLU A 211 20.16 1.95 15.35
N ALA A 212 20.52 2.30 14.10
CA ALA A 212 21.22 3.52 13.72
C ALA A 212 20.36 4.79 13.57
N HIS A 213 19.02 4.73 13.63
CA HIS A 213 18.18 5.94 13.66
C HIS A 213 17.86 6.45 15.05
N SER A 214 18.22 5.74 16.13
CA SER A 214 17.97 6.22 17.50
C SER A 214 18.70 7.53 17.84
N VAL A 215 19.87 7.78 17.24
CA VAL A 215 20.66 9.00 17.56
C VAL A 215 20.23 10.23 16.75
N LEU A 216 19.66 10.04 15.54
CA LEU A 216 19.12 11.15 14.73
C LEU A 216 17.64 11.41 15.00
N SER A 217 16.88 10.36 15.35
CA SER A 217 15.47 10.41 15.76
C SER A 217 15.28 11.26 17.00
N ASP A 218 16.14 11.15 18.01
CA ASP A 218 15.92 11.87 19.27
C ASP A 218 16.10 13.39 19.12
N THR A 219 17.01 13.84 18.25
CA THR A 219 17.16 15.27 17.93
C THR A 219 16.00 15.80 17.10
N GLU A 220 15.58 15.08 16.05
CA GLU A 220 14.47 15.51 15.20
C GLU A 220 13.13 15.45 15.94
N HIS A 221 12.89 14.42 16.76
CA HIS A 221 11.69 14.35 17.60
C HIS A 221 11.70 15.38 18.73
N HIS A 222 12.86 15.74 19.29
CA HIS A 222 12.94 16.82 20.26
C HIS A 222 12.64 18.17 19.61
N GLU A 223 13.20 18.44 18.43
CA GLU A 223 12.99 19.70 17.70
C GLU A 223 11.54 19.84 17.21
N ILE A 224 10.94 18.75 16.70
CA ILE A 224 9.51 18.72 16.33
C ILE A 224 8.62 18.92 17.56
N LYS A 225 8.97 18.35 18.72
CA LYS A 225 8.18 18.51 19.95
C LYS A 225 8.26 19.94 20.49
N VAL A 226 9.43 20.55 20.44
CA VAL A 226 9.63 21.98 20.78
C VAL A 226 8.83 22.86 19.83
N GLN A 227 8.92 22.64 18.51
CA GLN A 227 8.14 23.40 17.52
C GLN A 227 6.62 23.22 17.70
N LEU A 228 6.17 22.02 18.10
CA LEU A 228 4.75 21.75 18.38
C LEU A 228 4.27 22.48 19.64
N GLU A 229 5.11 22.56 20.68
CA GLU A 229 4.80 23.30 21.91
C GLU A 229 4.79 24.81 21.66
N GLU A 230 5.75 25.34 20.89
CA GLU A 230 5.77 26.74 20.44
C GLU A 230 4.55 27.07 19.57
N SER A 231 4.18 26.20 18.63
CA SER A 231 3.01 26.38 17.78
C SER A 231 1.71 26.41 18.59
N LYS A 232 1.58 25.54 19.60
CA LYS A 232 0.43 25.55 20.53
C LYS A 232 0.38 26.82 21.37
N GLU A 233 1.52 27.35 21.80
CA GLU A 233 1.57 28.60 22.56
C GLU A 233 1.19 29.81 21.68
N ILE A 234 1.65 29.83 20.44
CA ILE A 234 1.27 30.84 19.43
C ILE A 234 -0.23 30.76 19.14
N GLU A 235 -0.79 29.56 18.95
CA GLU A 235 -2.22 29.35 18.71
C GLU A 235 -3.05 29.87 19.90
N LYS A 236 -2.62 29.59 21.14
CA LYS A 236 -3.28 30.10 22.35
C LYS A 236 -3.23 31.63 22.44
N LYS A 237 -2.09 32.24 22.10
CA LYS A 237 -1.95 33.72 22.03
C LYS A 237 -2.84 34.30 20.93
N LEU A 238 -2.87 33.69 19.75
CA LEU A 238 -3.70 34.10 18.62
C LEU A 238 -5.19 34.05 18.99
N LYS A 239 -5.64 32.96 19.62
CA LYS A 239 -7.03 32.78 20.05
C LYS A 239 -7.45 33.81 21.10
N SER A 240 -6.55 34.14 22.03
CA SER A 240 -6.75 35.25 22.99
C SER A 240 -6.89 36.60 22.26
N THR A 241 -6.03 36.88 21.29
CA THR A 241 -6.08 38.13 20.50
C THR A 241 -7.34 38.23 19.66
N ILE A 242 -7.76 37.14 19.00
CA ILE A 242 -9.02 37.08 18.24
C ILE A 242 -10.21 37.35 19.18
N SER A 243 -10.22 36.76 20.37
CA SER A 243 -11.29 36.98 21.36
C SER A 243 -11.35 38.46 21.79
N LYS A 244 -10.20 39.10 22.01
CA LYS A 244 -10.12 40.54 22.32
C LYS A 244 -10.60 41.41 21.15
N GLN A 245 -10.22 41.08 19.91
CA GLN A 245 -10.66 41.78 18.71
C GLN A 245 -12.16 41.64 18.50
N GLN A 246 -12.74 40.46 18.70
CA GLN A 246 -14.18 40.24 18.65
C GLN A 246 -14.93 41.07 19.69
N LEU A 247 -14.42 41.14 20.93
CA LEU A 247 -15.01 41.99 21.97
C LEU A 247 -14.96 43.48 21.57
N ALA A 248 -13.81 43.96 21.07
CA ALA A 248 -13.65 45.33 20.61
C ALA A 248 -14.62 45.66 19.46
N LEU A 249 -14.79 44.74 18.51
CA LEU A 249 -15.70 44.89 17.38
C LEU A 249 -17.17 44.95 17.85
N TYR A 250 -17.53 44.15 18.86
CA TYR A 250 -18.86 44.20 19.47
C TYR A 250 -19.12 45.54 20.17
N LEU A 251 -18.14 46.06 20.93
CA LEU A 251 -18.24 47.37 21.58
C LEU A 251 -18.38 48.50 20.56
N LEU A 252 -17.59 48.48 19.48
CA LEU A 252 -17.69 49.45 18.39
C LEU A 252 -19.05 49.39 17.70
N PHE A 253 -19.57 48.19 17.44
CA PHE A 253 -20.91 48.02 16.86
C PHE A 253 -22.00 48.59 17.76
N HIS A 254 -21.91 48.36 19.07
CA HIS A 254 -22.86 48.92 20.04
C HIS A 254 -22.78 50.45 20.09
N GLN A 255 -21.58 51.04 20.10
CA GLN A 255 -21.42 52.50 20.04
C GLN A 255 -22.02 53.06 18.75
N TYR A 256 -21.76 52.41 17.61
CA TYR A 256 -22.33 52.80 16.33
C TYR A 256 -23.86 52.76 16.34
N SER A 257 -24.49 51.72 16.92
CA SER A 257 -25.95 51.64 16.99
C SER A 257 -26.56 52.76 17.85
N MET A 258 -25.90 53.08 18.98
CA MET A 258 -26.31 54.19 19.85
C MET A 258 -26.19 55.54 19.13
N LEU A 259 -25.07 55.79 18.45
CA LEU A 259 -24.88 56.99 17.63
C LEU A 259 -25.95 57.12 16.54
N LYS A 260 -26.25 56.03 15.84
CA LYS A 260 -27.28 56.00 14.78
C LYS A 260 -28.67 56.29 15.33
N SER A 261 -29.01 55.77 16.50
CA SER A 261 -30.27 56.08 17.19
C SER A 261 -30.34 57.56 17.58
N SER A 262 -29.27 58.09 18.17
CA SER A 262 -29.16 59.51 18.53
C SER A 262 -29.29 60.43 17.31
N GLU A 263 -28.64 60.09 16.19
CA GLU A 263 -28.74 60.82 14.93
C GLU A 263 -30.18 60.82 14.40
N SER A 264 -30.88 59.69 14.46
CA SER A 264 -32.30 59.60 14.09
C SER A 264 -33.19 60.49 14.97
N HIS A 265 -32.94 60.52 16.28
CA HIS A 265 -33.64 61.41 17.20
C HIS A 265 -33.36 62.88 16.89
N LEU A 266 -32.09 63.24 16.64
CA LEU A 266 -31.70 64.61 16.31
C LEU A 266 -32.38 65.08 15.01
N LYS A 267 -32.42 64.23 13.97
CA LYS A 267 -33.14 64.52 12.71
C LYS A 267 -34.61 64.81 12.94
N LYS A 268 -35.30 64.02 13.78
CA LYS A 268 -36.70 64.28 14.15
C LYS A 268 -36.88 65.61 14.89
N THR A 269 -35.94 65.96 15.77
CA THR A 269 -35.97 67.24 16.50
C THR A 269 -35.75 68.42 15.55
N ILE A 270 -34.78 68.32 14.63
CA ILE A 270 -34.54 69.34 13.60
C ILE A 270 -35.80 69.54 12.76
N GLN A 271 -36.42 68.46 12.29
CA GLN A 271 -37.66 68.54 11.51
C GLN A 271 -38.77 69.30 12.27
N ARG A 272 -38.97 69.02 13.56
CA ARG A 272 -39.95 69.76 14.38
C ARG A 272 -39.59 71.24 14.52
N HIS A 273 -38.30 71.54 14.67
CA HIS A 273 -37.84 72.94 14.74
C HIS A 273 -38.05 73.66 13.42
N GLU A 274 -37.80 73.02 12.28
CA GLU A 274 -38.10 73.55 10.95
C GLU A 274 -39.60 73.84 10.78
N GLU A 275 -40.47 72.88 11.14
CA GLU A 275 -41.93 73.06 11.14
C GLU A 275 -42.38 74.23 12.06
N THR A 276 -41.73 74.38 13.22
CA THR A 276 -42.02 75.47 14.17
C THR A 276 -41.55 76.82 13.63
N ILE A 277 -40.36 76.88 13.01
CA ILE A 277 -39.83 78.10 12.39
C ILE A 277 -40.74 78.53 11.24
N GLU A 278 -41.18 77.60 10.39
CA GLU A 278 -42.11 77.87 9.29
C GLU A 278 -43.43 78.47 9.83
N TYR A 279 -44.02 77.83 10.85
CA TYR A 279 -45.23 78.33 11.52
C TYR A 279 -45.06 79.74 12.13
N LEU A 280 -43.94 79.98 12.83
CA LEU A 280 -43.66 81.28 13.43
C LEU A 280 -43.39 82.35 12.38
N THR A 281 -42.71 82.00 11.29
CA THR A 281 -42.45 82.91 10.16
C THR A 281 -43.77 83.34 9.53
N GLN A 282 -44.68 82.40 9.29
CA GLN A 282 -46.02 82.70 8.79
C GLN A 282 -46.79 83.63 9.74
N LYS A 283 -46.75 83.38 11.05
CA LYS A 283 -47.35 84.28 12.05
C LYS A 283 -46.74 85.68 12.06
N VAL A 284 -45.42 85.80 11.91
CA VAL A 284 -44.75 87.10 11.84
C VAL A 284 -45.19 87.86 10.58
N ASP A 285 -45.34 87.18 9.46
CA ASP A 285 -45.82 87.80 8.22
C ASP A 285 -47.29 88.22 8.35
N ASP A 286 -48.16 87.41 8.97
CA ASP A 286 -49.54 87.77 9.30
C ASP A 286 -49.61 89.02 10.21
N LEU A 287 -48.74 89.09 11.23
CA LEU A 287 -48.63 90.25 12.13
C LEU A 287 -48.08 91.49 11.43
N LYS A 288 -47.16 91.35 10.47
CA LYS A 288 -46.68 92.46 9.64
C LYS A 288 -47.80 93.02 8.77
N ILE A 289 -48.64 92.16 8.19
CA ILE A 289 -49.81 92.57 7.40
C ILE A 289 -50.79 93.37 8.29
N LEU A 290 -51.03 92.92 9.52
CA LEU A 290 -51.84 93.65 10.51
C LEU A 290 -51.20 94.98 10.93
N SER A 291 -49.89 95.03 11.17
CA SER A 291 -49.17 96.26 11.52
C SER A 291 -49.10 97.27 10.36
N SER A 292 -49.05 96.80 9.11
CA SER A 292 -49.08 97.69 7.93
C SER A 292 -50.45 98.30 7.66
N ASN A 293 -51.51 97.78 8.28
CA ASN A 293 -52.87 98.35 8.20
C ASN A 293 -53.15 99.43 9.25
N ASP A 294 -52.25 99.65 10.24
CA ASP A 294 -52.48 100.56 11.37
C ASP A 294 -51.60 101.83 11.41
N THR A 295 -50.83 102.13 10.36
CA THR A 295 -50.15 103.44 10.28
C THR A 295 -50.89 104.41 9.37
N SER A 296 -52.01 104.93 9.89
CA SER A 296 -52.52 106.25 9.49
C SER A 296 -52.33 107.25 10.64
N SER A 297 -51.31 108.10 10.48
CA SER A 297 -51.21 109.45 11.06
C SER A 297 -50.76 109.57 12.54
N PRO A 298 -50.18 110.72 12.95
CA PRO A 298 -48.87 110.81 13.61
C PRO A 298 -48.99 111.30 15.06
N VAL A 299 -47.86 111.53 15.76
CA VAL A 299 -47.57 112.73 16.60
C VAL A 299 -46.42 112.49 17.61
N THR A 300 -45.30 113.21 17.37
CA THR A 300 -44.27 113.80 18.27
C THR A 300 -43.33 112.99 19.18
N PRO A 301 -42.12 113.55 19.48
CA PRO A 301 -40.96 112.84 20.03
C PRO A 301 -40.84 112.95 21.56
N GLY A 302 -40.22 111.96 22.19
CA GLY A 302 -39.94 111.93 23.63
C GLY A 302 -38.62 111.23 23.95
N PHE A 303 -37.75 111.96 24.64
CA PHE A 303 -36.38 111.67 25.08
C PHE A 303 -36.16 110.41 25.97
N GLY A 304 -34.90 109.93 25.99
CA GLY A 304 -34.28 109.14 27.08
C GLY A 304 -33.49 107.92 26.55
N PHE A 305 -32.21 107.99 26.16
CA PHE A 305 -30.95 108.15 26.92
C PHE A 305 -30.62 107.03 27.95
N PHE A 306 -29.45 106.39 27.71
CA PHE A 306 -28.66 105.43 28.51
C PHE A 306 -29.21 104.00 28.70
N GLY A 307 -28.41 102.93 28.59
CA GLY A 307 -26.96 102.86 28.43
C GLY A 307 -26.45 101.43 28.24
N LEU A 308 -25.20 101.36 27.76
CA LEU A 308 -24.30 100.21 27.84
C LEU A 308 -24.17 99.72 29.29
N ASN A 309 -24.01 98.41 29.49
CA ASN A 309 -22.72 97.85 29.92
C ASN A 309 -22.79 96.32 30.12
N LEU A 310 -21.72 95.68 29.61
CA LEU A 310 -21.14 94.36 29.90
C LEU A 310 -22.03 93.11 29.77
#